data_AF-A0A5C7YW00-F1
#
_entry.id   AF-A0A5C7YW00-F1
#
_cell.length_a   1.000
_cell.length_b   1.000
_cell.length_c   1.000
_cell.angle_alpha   90.00
_cell.angle_beta   90.00
_cell.angle_gamma   90.00
#
_symmetry.space_group_name_H-M   'P 1'
#
loop_
_entity.id
_entity.type
_entity.pdbx_description
1 polymer ?
#
loop_
_entity_poly.entity_id
_entity_poly.type
_entity_poly.pdbx_seq_one_letter_code
_entity_poly.pdbx_strand_id
1 'polypeptide(L)'
;MRQVITAKDIQIYFGKKPSMSFKMMSQMKKDLGKLKHQPITIVEFCQYYNVEKEGIEKCIKEVETSKQKVDRELVHIKTKVDVLQSIKQPVAMIKQSDTYTFSKKTW
;
A
#
# COMPACT_ATOMS: atom_id res chain seq x y z
N MET A 1 -12.01 -2.82 14.68
CA MET A 1 -12.46 -1.74 13.77
C MET A 1 -11.78 -0.44 14.21
N ARG A 2 -11.28 0.39 13.30
CA ARG A 2 -10.63 1.66 13.67
C ARG A 2 -11.61 2.59 14.41
N GLN A 3 -11.12 3.28 15.43
CA GLN A 3 -11.88 4.30 16.16
C GLN A 3 -11.61 5.73 15.63
N VAL A 4 -10.49 5.91 14.94
CA VAL A 4 -10.00 7.21 14.46
C VAL A 4 -10.23 7.35 12.97
N ILE A 5 -10.78 8.50 12.57
CA ILE A 5 -11.01 8.83 11.17
C ILE A 5 -9.75 9.44 10.53
N THR A 6 -9.51 9.10 9.27
CA THR A 6 -8.45 9.70 8.46
C THR A 6 -9.00 10.58 7.35
N ALA A 7 -8.14 11.44 6.80
CA ALA A 7 -8.48 12.21 5.61
C ALA A 7 -8.89 11.33 4.41
N LYS A 8 -8.35 10.10 4.30
CA LYS A 8 -8.71 9.16 3.23
C LYS A 8 -10.13 8.63 3.41
N ASP A 9 -10.56 8.39 4.65
CA ASP A 9 -11.94 7.95 4.92
C ASP A 9 -12.93 9.06 4.56
N ILE A 10 -12.63 10.31 4.94
CA ILE A 10 -13.40 11.50 4.55
C ILE A 10 -13.44 11.66 3.03
N GLN A 11 -12.31 11.41 2.35
CA GLN A 11 -12.21 11.46 0.90
C GLN A 11 -13.18 10.50 0.22
N ILE A 12 -13.19 9.25 0.69
CA ILE A 12 -13.99 8.17 0.11
C ILE A 12 -15.47 8.40 0.41
N TYR A 13 -15.78 8.75 1.66
CA TYR A 13 -17.16 9.01 2.08
C TYR A 13 -17.82 10.16 1.32
N PHE A 14 -17.13 11.30 1.14
CA PHE A 14 -17.68 12.47 0.44
C PHE A 14 -17.35 12.54 -1.06
N GLY A 15 -16.56 11.60 -1.59
CA GLY A 15 -16.10 11.62 -2.98
C GLY A 15 -15.28 12.87 -3.36
N LYS A 16 -14.53 13.43 -2.41
CA LYS A 16 -13.76 14.67 -2.63
C LYS A 16 -12.31 14.38 -3.03
N LYS A 17 -11.60 15.42 -3.49
CA LYS A 17 -10.15 15.35 -3.72
C LYS A 17 -9.40 15.25 -2.39
N PRO A 18 -8.24 14.57 -2.32
CA PRO A 18 -7.48 14.41 -1.08
C PRO A 18 -7.16 15.73 -0.38
N SER A 19 -6.77 16.75 -1.16
CA SER A 19 -6.45 18.08 -0.66
C SER A 19 -7.62 18.76 0.07
N MET A 20 -8.84 18.58 -0.43
CA MET A 20 -10.05 19.10 0.23
C MET A 20 -10.35 18.33 1.50
N SER A 21 -10.17 17.01 1.52
CA SER A 21 -10.36 16.19 2.72
C SER A 21 -9.40 16.59 3.86
N PHE A 22 -8.14 16.92 3.54
CA PHE A 22 -7.20 17.47 4.53
C PHE A 22 -7.65 18.83 5.08
N LYS A 23 -8.18 19.71 4.22
CA LYS A 23 -8.74 21.00 4.66
C LYS A 23 -9.96 20.79 5.56
N MET A 24 -10.89 19.92 5.19
CA MET A 24 -12.06 19.56 5.99
C MET A 24 -11.66 19.02 7.37
N MET A 25 -10.70 18.11 7.42
CA MET A 25 -10.19 17.57 8.69
C MET A 25 -9.55 18.66 9.56
N SER A 26 -8.78 19.56 8.94
CA SER A 26 -8.12 20.67 9.65
C SER A 26 -9.13 21.69 10.18
N GLN A 27 -10.18 21.99 9.41
CA GLN A 27 -11.26 22.87 9.82
C GLN A 27 -12.03 22.27 10.99
N MET A 28 -12.43 21.00 10.88
CA MET A 28 -13.11 20.29 11.95
C MET A 28 -12.30 20.25 13.25
N LYS A 29 -10.96 20.09 13.19
CA LYS A 29 -10.11 20.20 14.39
C LYS A 29 -10.19 21.58 15.04
N LYS A 30 -10.20 22.65 14.23
CA LYS A 30 -10.29 24.02 14.75
C LYS A 30 -11.64 24.25 15.42
N ASP A 31 -12.71 23.81 14.79
CA ASP A 31 -14.08 24.02 15.28
C ASP A 31 -14.33 23.22 16.57
N LEU A 32 -13.73 22.03 16.69
CA LEU A 32 -13.76 21.21 17.92
C LEU A 32 -12.74 21.65 18.98
N GLY A 33 -11.92 22.68 18.72
CA GLY A 33 -10.87 23.14 19.63
C GLY A 33 -9.74 22.14 19.89
N LYS A 34 -9.53 21.19 18.97
CA LYS A 34 -8.52 20.12 19.13
C LYS A 34 -7.12 20.54 18.70
N LEU A 35 -6.13 20.02 19.42
CA LEU A 35 -4.71 20.20 19.08
C LEU A 35 -4.31 19.37 17.85
N LYS A 36 -3.23 19.79 17.17
CA LYS A 36 -2.76 19.16 15.92
C LYS A 36 -2.51 17.65 16.07
N HIS A 37 -1.93 17.22 17.19
CA HIS A 37 -1.62 15.82 17.48
C HIS A 37 -2.84 15.01 17.92
N GLN A 38 -3.92 15.66 18.37
CA GLN A 38 -5.12 14.97 18.81
C GLN A 38 -5.87 14.40 17.61
N PRO A 39 -6.17 13.10 17.58
CA PRO A 39 -6.97 12.49 16.54
C PRO A 39 -8.45 12.88 16.69
N ILE A 40 -9.19 12.78 15.59
CA ILE A 40 -10.65 12.88 15.58
C ILE A 40 -11.21 11.46 15.54
N THR A 41 -12.15 11.19 16.43
CA THR A 41 -12.84 9.90 16.45
C THR A 41 -13.96 9.87 15.42
N ILE A 42 -14.38 8.67 15.03
CA ILE A 42 -15.53 8.50 14.12
C ILE A 42 -16.78 9.13 14.73
N VAL A 43 -16.98 9.01 16.04
CA VAL A 43 -18.15 9.57 16.74
C VAL A 43 -18.19 11.09 16.63
N GLU A 44 -17.07 11.77 16.89
CA GLU A 44 -16.98 13.23 16.76
C GLU A 44 -17.21 13.70 15.33
N PHE A 45 -16.68 12.96 14.35
CA PHE A 45 -16.93 13.24 12.94
C PHE A 45 -18.41 13.09 12.58
N CYS A 46 -19.05 12.00 13.02
CA CYS A 46 -20.48 11.77 12.80
C CYS A 46 -21.34 12.87 13.43
N GLN A 47 -21.00 13.30 14.65
CA GLN A 47 -21.68 14.39 15.34
C GLN A 47 -21.51 15.72 14.60
N TYR A 48 -20.29 16.05 14.17
CA TYR A 48 -20.00 17.31 13.50
C TYR A 48 -20.74 17.46 12.15
N TYR A 49 -20.80 16.40 11.35
CA TYR A 49 -21.49 16.42 10.05
C TYR A 49 -22.94 15.97 10.11
N ASN A 50 -23.45 15.62 11.29
CA ASN A 50 -24.78 15.05 11.50
C ASN A 50 -25.10 13.88 10.55
N VAL A 51 -24.20 12.89 10.52
CA VAL A 51 -24.28 11.72 9.65
C VAL A 51 -24.29 10.42 10.45
N GLU A 52 -24.98 9.42 9.92
CA GLU A 52 -25.06 8.10 10.53
C GLU A 52 -23.72 7.37 10.54
N LYS A 53 -23.43 6.74 11.68
CA LYS A 53 -22.19 5.99 11.91
C LYS A 53 -22.05 4.80 10.97
N GLU A 54 -23.15 4.09 10.69
CA GLU A 54 -23.13 2.86 9.90
C GLU A 54 -22.59 3.05 8.49
N GLY A 55 -22.92 4.17 7.83
CA GLY A 55 -22.46 4.47 6.48
C GLY A 55 -20.94 4.57 6.40
N ILE A 56 -20.33 5.29 7.33
CA ILE A 56 -18.87 5.48 7.40
C ILE A 56 -18.18 4.16 7.74
N GLU A 57 -18.74 3.37 8.65
CA GLU A 57 -18.19 2.06 9.01
C GLU A 57 -18.16 1.09 7.82
N LYS A 58 -19.21 1.08 6.99
CA LYS A 58 -19.26 0.28 5.76
C LYS A 58 -18.17 0.71 4.79
N CYS A 59 -18.03 2.01 4.53
CA CYS A 59 -16.99 2.53 3.65
C CYS A 59 -15.57 2.17 4.15
N ILE A 60 -15.30 2.26 5.45
CA ILE A 60 -14.00 1.88 6.01
C ILE A 60 -13.72 0.39 5.80
N LYS A 61 -14.70 -0.48 6.08
CA LYS A 61 -14.57 -1.93 5.89
C LYS A 61 -14.28 -2.30 4.44
N GLU A 62 -15.00 -1.70 3.48
CA GLU A 62 -14.79 -1.93 2.04
C GLU A 62 -13.38 -1.55 1.58
N VAL A 63 -12.81 -0.48 2.14
CA VAL A 63 -11.46 -0.04 1.80
C VAL A 63 -10.41 -0.97 2.40
N GLU A 64 -10.62 -1.44 3.62
CA GLU A 64 -9.73 -2.40 4.27
C GLU A 64 -9.73 -3.75 3.54
N THR A 65 -10.89 -4.27 3.14
CA THR A 65 -10.99 -5.51 2.37
C THR A 65 -10.37 -5.37 0.98
N SER A 66 -10.59 -4.26 0.30
CA SER A 66 -10.01 -3.98 -1.02
C SER A 66 -8.48 -3.97 -0.98
N LYS A 67 -7.88 -3.34 0.05
CA LYS A 67 -6.42 -3.37 0.25
C LYS A 67 -5.90 -4.79 0.45
N GLN A 68 -6.54 -5.57 1.32
CA GLN A 68 -6.13 -6.95 1.60
C GLN A 68 -6.16 -7.81 0.33
N LYS A 69 -7.14 -7.61 -0.56
CA LYS A 69 -7.21 -8.34 -1.83
C LYS A 69 -6.02 -8.00 -2.74
N VAL A 70 -5.72 -6.71 -2.89
CA VAL A 70 -4.58 -6.23 -3.70
C VAL A 70 -3.26 -6.77 -3.14
N ASP A 71 -3.06 -6.72 -1.82
CA ASP A 71 -1.83 -7.22 -1.19
C ASP A 71 -1.61 -8.72 -1.45
N ARG A 72 -2.68 -9.52 -1.36
CA ARG A 72 -2.63 -10.97 -1.67
C ARG A 72 -2.28 -11.23 -3.13
N GLU A 73 -2.86 -10.46 -4.05
CA GLU A 73 -2.57 -10.57 -5.49
C GLU A 73 -1.10 -10.22 -5.79
N LEU A 74 -0.57 -9.16 -5.18
CA LEU A 74 0.83 -8.77 -5.33
C LEU A 74 1.80 -9.85 -4.80
N VAL A 75 1.50 -10.46 -3.65
CA VAL A 75 2.28 -11.58 -3.11
C VAL A 75 2.27 -12.77 -4.08
N HIS A 76 1.10 -13.13 -4.62
CA HIS A 76 1.00 -14.24 -5.58
C HIS A 76 1.79 -13.99 -6.86
N ILE A 77 1.75 -12.77 -7.38
CA ILE A 77 2.53 -12.37 -8.56
C ILE A 77 4.03 -12.47 -8.25
N LYS A 78 4.46 -11.98 -7.09
CA LYS A 78 5.88 -12.04 -6.69
C LYS A 78 6.37 -13.48 -6.60
N THR A 79 5.63 -14.36 -5.92
CA THR A 79 5.96 -15.79 -5.82
C THR A 79 6.07 -16.44 -7.21
N LYS A 80 5.16 -16.12 -8.14
CA LYS A 80 5.24 -16.62 -9.53
C LYS A 80 6.48 -16.12 -10.26
N VAL A 81 6.83 -14.84 -10.12
CA VAL A 81 8.02 -14.26 -10.76
C VAL A 81 9.30 -14.91 -10.22
N ASP A 82 9.40 -15.11 -8.90
CA ASP A 82 10.55 -15.76 -8.27
C ASP A 82 10.73 -17.21 -8.77
N VAL A 83 9.64 -17.96 -8.91
CA VAL A 83 9.65 -19.32 -9.50
C VAL A 83 10.09 -19.30 -10.97
N LEU A 84 9.63 -18.33 -11.76
CA LEU A 84 10.04 -18.21 -13.16
C LEU A 84 11.52 -17.83 -13.30
N GLN A 85 12.06 -17.04 -12.38
CA GLN A 85 13.48 -16.67 -12.37
C GLN A 85 14.38 -17.83 -11.97
N SER A 86 13.96 -18.69 -11.04
CA SER A 86 14.73 -19.89 -10.65
C SER A 86 14.76 -20.94 -11.76
N ILE A 87 13.70 -21.09 -12.55
CA ILE A 87 13.66 -21.99 -13.73
C ILE A 87 14.60 -21.48 -14.84
N LYS A 88 14.87 -20.18 -14.91
CA LYS A 88 15.77 -19.55 -15.90
C LYS A 88 17.25 -19.54 -15.48
N GLN A 89 17.65 -20.25 -14.42
CA GLN A 89 19.08 -20.37 -14.08
C GLN A 89 19.87 -20.92 -15.29
N PRO A 90 21.03 -20.32 -15.60
CA PRO A 90 21.68 -20.50 -16.90
C PRO A 90 22.18 -21.93 -17.04
N VAL A 91 21.87 -22.55 -18.18
CA VAL A 91 22.57 -23.74 -18.69
C VAL A 91 24.06 -23.51 -18.42
N ALA A 92 24.63 -24.33 -17.54
CA ALA A 92 26.02 -24.22 -17.16
C ALA A 92 26.85 -24.12 -18.44
N MET A 93 27.57 -23.01 -18.61
CA MET A 93 28.51 -22.87 -19.72
C MET A 93 29.44 -24.06 -19.64
N ILE A 94 29.31 -24.98 -20.60
CA ILE A 94 30.28 -26.04 -20.84
C ILE A 94 31.60 -25.29 -20.99
N LYS A 95 32.48 -25.42 -19.99
CA LYS A 95 33.83 -24.85 -20.04
C LYS A 95 34.41 -25.31 -21.36
N GLN A 96 34.69 -24.39 -22.27
CA GLN A 96 35.44 -24.69 -23.49
C GLN A 96 36.74 -25.32 -23.01
N SER A 97 36.81 -26.64 -23.14
CA SER A 97 37.98 -27.45 -22.84
C SER A 97 39.16 -26.86 -23.60
N ASP A 98 40.21 -26.56 -22.84
CA ASP A 98 41.60 -26.54 -23.28
C ASP A 98 41.86 -25.88 -24.62
N THR A 99 41.94 -24.54 -24.62
CA THR A 99 42.66 -23.86 -25.70
C THR A 99 44.13 -24.29 -25.62
N TYR A 100 44.56 -25.07 -26.63
CA TYR A 100 45.92 -25.52 -26.83
C TYR A 100 46.90 -24.35 -26.71
N THR A 101 47.69 -24.34 -25.63
CA THR A 101 48.74 -23.35 -25.41
C THR A 101 50.00 -23.85 -26.09
N PHE A 102 50.37 -23.22 -27.22
CA PHE A 102 51.63 -23.53 -27.93
C PHE A 102 52.82 -23.17 -27.03
N SER A 103 53.35 -24.18 -26.32
CA SER A 103 54.57 -24.01 -25.54
C SER A 103 55.75 -23.79 -26.49
N LYS A 104 56.46 -22.67 -26.35
CA LYS A 104 57.64 -22.40 -27.17
C LYS A 104 58.76 -23.37 -26.82
N LYS A 105 59.35 -23.97 -27.86
CA LYS A 105 60.49 -24.88 -27.78
C LYS A 105 61.68 -24.15 -27.17
N THR A 106 62.24 -24.68 -26.09
CA THR A 106 63.50 -24.20 -25.52
C THR A 106 64.67 -24.85 -26.26
N TRP A 107 65.66 -24.00 -26.55
CA TRP A 107 66.97 -24.21 -27.21
C TRP A 107 66.96 -24.27 -28.73
#